data_AF-A0A258KUM9-F1
#
_entry.id   AF-A0A258KUM9-F1
#
_cell.length_a   1.000
_cell.length_b   1.000
_cell.length_c   1.000
_cell.angle_alpha   90.00
_cell.angle_beta   90.00
_cell.angle_gamma   90.00
#
_symmetry.space_group_name_H-M   'P 1'
#
loop_
_entity.id
_entity.type
_entity.pdbx_description
1 polymer ?
#
loop_
_entity_poly.entity_id
_entity_poly.type
_entity_poly.pdbx_seq_one_letter_code
_entity_poly.pdbx_strand_id
1 'polypeptide(L)'
;MSHKLSRAEAAQRIRDIHRQPCTPETLATKAWNGSGPVYCLAAGKAYYDVGDIDRWARARISAPVRKAAEARRAKQAEPAAC
;
A
#
# COMPACT_ATOMS: atom_id res chain seq x y z
N MET A 1 -7.80 -17.74 7.69
CA MET A 1 -8.67 -16.72 8.34
C MET A 1 -8.40 -15.39 7.67
N SER A 2 -9.33 -14.89 6.86
CA SER A 2 -9.16 -13.61 6.15
C SER A 2 -9.41 -12.47 7.14
N HIS A 3 -8.33 -11.88 7.66
CA HIS A 3 -8.42 -10.76 8.59
C HIS A 3 -8.71 -9.49 7.78
N LYS A 4 -9.93 -8.97 7.90
CA LYS A 4 -10.38 -7.77 7.18
C LYS A 4 -10.20 -6.54 8.05
N LEU A 5 -9.46 -5.56 7.54
CA LEU A 5 -9.19 -4.30 8.21
C LEU A 5 -10.04 -3.19 7.61
N SER A 6 -10.57 -2.32 8.45
CA SER A 6 -11.11 -1.05 7.99
C SER A 6 -10.01 -0.17 7.40
N ARG A 7 -10.38 0.88 6.66
CA ARG A 7 -9.42 1.85 6.10
C ARG A 7 -8.50 2.48 7.16
N ALA A 8 -9.01 2.72 8.36
CA ALA A 8 -8.24 3.29 9.46
C ALA A 8 -7.20 2.29 9.99
N GLU A 9 -7.62 1.05 10.23
CA GLU A 9 -6.73 -0.02 10.71
C GLU A 9 -5.68 -0.39 9.65
N ALA A 10 -6.06 -0.43 8.38
CA ALA A 10 -5.15 -0.66 7.27
C ALA A 10 -4.04 0.41 7.24
N ALA A 11 -4.40 1.69 7.36
CA ALA A 11 -3.45 2.80 7.42
C ALA A 11 -2.55 2.72 8.66
N GLN A 12 -3.09 2.31 9.81
CA GLN A 12 -2.32 2.11 11.03
C GLN A 12 -1.31 0.96 10.89
N ARG A 13 -1.75 -0.18 10.32
CA ARG A 13 -0.89 -1.34 10.08
C ARG A 13 0.28 -1.00 9.15
N ILE A 14 0.04 -0.28 8.07
CA ILE A 14 1.09 0.15 7.14
C ILE A 14 2.14 1.01 7.86
N ARG A 15 1.69 1.93 8.74
CA ARG A 15 2.58 2.78 9.53
C ARG A 15 3.38 1.99 10.57
N ASP A 16 2.74 1.05 11.26
CA ASP A 16 3.36 0.31 12.35
C ASP A 16 4.36 -0.74 11.85
N ILE A 17 3.93 -1.57 10.87
CA ILE A 17 4.69 -2.71 10.38
C ILE A 17 5.70 -2.29 9.31
N HIS A 18 5.27 -1.54 8.31
CA HIS A 18 6.11 -1.19 7.16
C HIS A 18 6.80 0.16 7.32
N ARG A 19 6.54 0.89 8.42
CA ARG A 19 7.10 2.23 8.71
C ARG A 19 6.88 3.23 7.56
N GLN A 20 5.83 3.03 6.77
CA GLN A 20 5.49 3.88 5.64
C GLN A 20 4.45 4.93 6.07
N PRO A 21 4.64 6.21 5.71
CA PRO A 21 3.65 7.24 5.98
C PRO A 21 2.40 6.97 5.13
N CYS A 22 1.32 6.55 5.79
CA CYS A 22 0.05 6.26 5.13
C CYS A 22 -1.10 6.75 6.00
N THR A 23 -1.92 7.64 5.45
CA THR A 23 -3.16 8.11 6.08
C THR A 23 -4.37 7.37 5.51
N PRO A 24 -5.48 7.28 6.25
CA PRO A 24 -6.72 6.72 5.72
C PRO A 24 -7.20 7.44 4.46
N GLU A 25 -7.01 8.76 4.38
CA GLU A 25 -7.32 9.56 3.18
C GLU A 25 -6.45 9.15 1.99
N THR A 26 -5.15 8.93 2.20
CA THR A 26 -4.25 8.41 1.16
C THR A 26 -4.76 7.07 0.61
N LEU A 27 -5.23 6.16 1.48
CA LEU A 27 -5.83 4.91 1.04
C LEU A 27 -7.15 5.11 0.29
N ALA A 28 -7.96 6.09 0.69
CA ALA A 28 -9.20 6.43 -0.02
C ALA A 28 -8.91 6.92 -1.44
N THR A 29 -7.97 7.87 -1.59
CA THR A 29 -7.54 8.38 -2.89
C THR A 29 -6.95 7.26 -3.75
N LYS A 30 -6.18 6.35 -3.15
CA LYS A 30 -5.59 5.23 -3.88
C LYS A 30 -6.60 4.18 -4.32
N ALA A 31 -7.62 3.91 -3.50
CA ALA A 31 -8.73 3.06 -3.88
C ALA A 31 -9.50 3.69 -5.06
N TRP A 32 -9.71 5.00 -5.04
CA TRP A 32 -10.35 5.73 -6.14
C TRP A 32 -9.53 5.71 -7.45
N ASN A 33 -8.22 5.95 -7.36
CA ASN A 33 -7.33 6.00 -8.52
C ASN A 33 -6.97 4.61 -9.10
N GLY A 34 -7.44 3.52 -8.50
CA GLY A 34 -7.09 2.14 -8.91
C GLY A 34 -5.63 1.73 -8.62
N SER A 35 -4.82 2.60 -8.01
CA SER A 35 -3.40 2.34 -7.67
C SER A 35 -3.21 1.85 -6.22
N GLY A 36 -4.30 1.48 -5.55
CA GLY A 36 -4.36 1.08 -4.16
C GLY A 36 -4.32 -0.42 -3.92
N PRO A 37 -4.26 -0.84 -2.66
CA PRO A 37 -4.44 -2.24 -2.28
C PRO A 37 -5.86 -2.72 -2.61
N VAL A 38 -5.99 -4.02 -2.87
CA VAL A 38 -7.29 -4.65 -3.14
C VAL A 38 -8.21 -4.44 -1.93
N TYR A 39 -9.45 -4.04 -2.21
CA TYR A 39 -10.47 -3.84 -1.19
C TYR A 39 -11.75 -4.59 -1.56
N CYS A 40 -12.49 -4.97 -0.54
CA CYS A 40 -13.84 -5.48 -0.65
C CYS A 40 -14.80 -4.46 -0.04
N LEU A 41 -15.99 -4.34 -0.61
CA LEU A 41 -17.05 -3.53 -0.02
C LEU A 41 -17.93 -4.40 0.87
N ALA A 42 -18.16 -3.97 2.10
CA ALA A 42 -19.19 -4.55 2.97
C ALA A 42 -20.02 -3.42 3.57
N ALA A 43 -21.35 -3.47 3.39
CA ALA A 43 -22.28 -2.43 3.82
C ALA A 43 -21.85 -1.00 3.39
N GLY A 44 -21.34 -0.85 2.16
CA GLY A 44 -20.89 0.45 1.63
C GLY A 44 -19.55 0.96 2.18
N LYS A 45 -18.87 0.20 3.03
CA LYS A 45 -17.54 0.53 3.57
C LYS A 45 -16.47 -0.34 2.92
N ALA A 46 -15.30 0.26 2.65
CA ALA A 46 -14.15 -0.45 2.11
C ALA A 46 -13.35 -1.15 3.21
N TYR A 47 -13.16 -2.45 3.03
CA TYR A 47 -12.36 -3.33 3.87
C TYR A 47 -11.20 -3.90 3.08
N TYR A 48 -10.05 -4.01 3.73
CA TYR A 48 -8.80 -4.47 3.13
C TYR A 48 -8.39 -5.79 3.76
N ASP A 49 -7.89 -6.72 2.95
CA ASP A 49 -7.26 -7.91 3.50
C ASP A 49 -5.86 -7.57 4.04
N VAL A 50 -5.50 -8.15 5.19
CA VAL A 50 -4.15 -7.99 5.74
C VAL A 50 -3.08 -8.42 4.75
N GLY A 51 -3.27 -9.54 4.03
CA GLY A 51 -2.30 -10.06 3.08
C GLY A 51 -2.08 -9.12 1.90
N ASP A 52 -3.16 -8.57 1.35
CA ASP A 52 -3.10 -7.62 0.24
C ASP A 52 -2.49 -6.28 0.65
N ILE A 53 -2.80 -5.78 1.85
CA ILE A 53 -2.18 -4.57 2.39
C ILE A 53 -0.68 -4.73 2.52
N ASP A 54 -0.26 -5.85 3.08
CA ASP A 54 1.14 -6.13 3.34
C ASP A 54 1.92 -6.36 2.03
N ARG A 55 1.31 -7.04 1.06
CA ARG A 55 1.85 -7.19 -0.30
C ARG A 55 1.98 -5.83 -1.00
N TRP A 56 0.96 -4.99 -0.92
CA TRP A 56 0.97 -3.66 -1.53
C TRP A 56 2.00 -2.73 -0.88
N ALA A 57 2.13 -2.77 0.45
CA ALA A 57 3.12 -2.00 1.18
C ALA A 57 4.56 -2.45 0.84
N ARG A 58 4.80 -3.77 0.81
CA ARG A 58 6.09 -4.36 0.42
C ARG A 58 6.51 -4.00 -1.00
N ALA A 59 5.57 -4.01 -1.95
CA ALA A 59 5.88 -3.62 -3.34
C ALA A 59 6.41 -2.18 -3.46
N ARG A 60 6.08 -1.30 -2.51
CA ARG A 60 6.54 0.11 -2.48
C ARG A 60 7.87 0.30 -1.77
N ILE A 61 8.35 -0.72 -1.06
CA ILE A 61 9.67 -0.70 -0.43
C ILE A 61 10.65 -1.15 -1.51
N SER A 62 11.52 -0.24 -1.94
CA SER A 62 12.56 -0.57 -2.90
C SER A 62 13.49 -1.64 -2.32
N ALA A 63 14.08 -2.47 -3.19
CA ALA A 63 15.16 -3.37 -2.80
C ALA A 63 16.25 -2.61 -2.02
N PRO A 64 16.95 -3.26 -1.06
CA PRO A 64 18.02 -2.64 -0.31
C PRO A 64 19.12 -2.18 -1.27
N VAL A 65 19.33 -0.86 -1.33
CA VAL A 65 20.34 -0.23 -2.17
C VAL A 65 21.57 0.13 -1.33
N ARG A 66 22.77 -0.14 -1.87
CA ARG A 66 24.03 0.28 -1.22
C ARG A 66 24.34 1.76 -1.43
N LYS A 67 23.75 2.39 -2.45
CA LYS A 67 23.92 3.82 -2.76
C LYS A 67 22.58 4.48 -3.03
N ALA A 68 22.34 5.63 -2.42
CA ALA A 68 21.08 6.39 -2.59
C ALA A 68 20.80 6.78 -4.06
N ALA A 69 21.85 6.97 -4.87
CA ALA A 69 21.72 7.25 -6.31
C ALA A 69 21.13 6.06 -7.09
N GLU A 70 21.44 4.82 -6.70
CA GLU A 70 20.84 3.62 -7.31
C GLU A 70 19.35 3.49 -6.96
N ALA A 71 18.95 3.91 -5.75
CA ALA A 71 17.54 3.93 -5.33
C ALA A 71 16.68 4.83 -6.22
N ARG A 72 17.20 6.02 -6.56
CA ARG A 72 16.50 6.94 -7.46
C ARG A 72 16.32 6.35 -8.86
N ARG A 73 17.33 5.64 -9.39
CA ARG A 73 17.22 4.99 -10.71
C ARG A 73 16.21 3.84 -10.70
N ALA A 74 16.23 3.00 -9.66
CA ALA A 74 15.27 1.90 -9.52
C ALA A 74 13.81 2.41 -9.43
N LYS A 75 13.58 3.50 -8.67
CA LYS A 75 12.25 4.09 -8.52
C LYS A 75 11.72 4.78 -9.79
N GLN A 76 12.60 5.18 -10.70
CA GLN A 76 12.26 5.79 -11.99
C GLN A 76 12.07 4.74 -13.11
N ALA A 77 12.50 3.49 -12.89
CA ALA A 77 12.45 2.42 -13.87
C ALA A 77 11.21 1.52 -13.74
N GLU A 78 10.28 1.83 -12.84
CA GLU A 78 9.01 1.10 -12.73
C GLU A 78 8.13 1.49 -13.93
N PRO A 79 7.83 0.57 -14.86
CA PRO A 79 7.09 0.91 -16.07
C PRO A 79 5.66 1.29 -15.70
N ALA A 80 5.17 2.37 -16.31
CA ALA A 80 3.74 2.64 -16.41
C ALA A 80 3.07 1.41 -17.02
N ALA A 81 2.39 0.62 -16.19
CA ALA A 81 1.61 -0.51 -16.66
C ALA A 81 0.34 0.06 -17.32
N CYS A 82 0.36 0.01 -18.66
CA CYS A 82 -0.69 0.05 -19.69
C CYS A 82 -1.99 0.83 -19.40
#